data_AF-A0ABD0PTV0-F1
#
_entry.id   AF-A0ABD0PTV0-F1
#
_cell.length_a   1.000
_cell.length_b   1.000
_cell.length_c   1.000
_cell.angle_alpha   90.00
_cell.angle_beta   90.00
_cell.angle_gamma   90.00
#
_symmetry.space_group_name_H-M   'P 1'
#
loop_
_entity.id
_entity.type
_entity.pdbx_description
1 polymer ?
#
loop_
_entity_poly.entity_id
_entity_poly.type
_entity_poly.pdbx_seq_one_letter_code
_entity_poly.pdbx_strand_id
1 'polypeptide(L)'
;FLGTNISQDLKWDNHTDSIVKKAQQRLYFLHQLRKFNLPQDLLKQFYSAIIESVLCSSITVWLGSATKTDIRRLQRTVRAAERIIGIPLPNLHDLYASRVRKRAKKITLDPSHPAHSLFELLPSGRRYRALCTKTARHKNSFFPQAISHLNHT
;
A
#
# COMPACT_ATOMS: atom_id res chain seq x y z
N PHE A 1 11.55 -9.44 12.27
CA PHE A 1 11.26 -10.63 11.44
C PHE A 1 10.01 -10.35 10.61
N LEU A 2 9.87 -10.90 9.38
CA LEU A 2 8.80 -10.61 8.37
C LEU A 2 8.73 -9.20 7.74
N GLY A 3 9.63 -8.28 8.09
CA GLY A 3 9.73 -6.97 7.41
C GLY A 3 8.67 -5.93 7.80
N THR A 4 7.83 -6.23 8.80
CA THR A 4 6.83 -5.32 9.37
C THR A 4 7.09 -5.14 10.86
N ASN A 5 7.19 -3.90 11.31
CA ASN A 5 7.36 -3.60 12.73
C ASN A 5 5.99 -3.39 13.35
N ILE A 6 5.63 -4.23 14.32
CA ILE A 6 4.35 -4.12 15.04
C ILE A 6 4.67 -3.63 16.45
N SER A 7 4.19 -2.43 16.80
CA SER A 7 4.32 -1.89 18.15
C SER A 7 3.18 -2.37 19.05
N GLN A 8 3.40 -2.34 20.37
CA GLN A 8 2.39 -2.75 21.36
C GLN A 8 1.11 -1.90 21.31
N ASP A 9 1.22 -0.61 20.98
CA ASP A 9 0.08 0.29 20.81
C ASP A 9 -0.57 0.20 19.41
N LEU A 10 0.03 -0.60 18.51
CA LEU A 10 -0.30 -0.76 17.09
C LEU A 10 -0.30 0.57 16.32
N LYS A 11 0.57 1.49 16.71
CA LYS A 11 0.95 2.63 15.88
C LYS A 11 1.94 2.18 14.81
N TRP A 12 1.98 2.95 13.73
CA TRP A 12 2.75 2.60 12.53
C TRP A 12 3.92 3.57 12.28
N ASP A 13 4.22 4.44 13.21
CA ASP A 13 5.33 5.40 13.17
C ASP A 13 6.68 4.68 13.08
N ASN A 14 6.96 3.73 14.00
CA ASN A 14 8.20 2.95 14.00
C ASN A 14 8.39 2.11 12.71
N HIS A 15 7.27 1.61 12.17
CA HIS A 15 7.27 0.88 10.91
C HIS A 15 7.51 1.80 9.71
N THR A 16 6.81 2.94 9.69
CA THR A 16 6.97 3.98 8.66
C THR A 16 8.39 4.51 8.63
N ASP A 17 9.00 4.76 9.79
CA ASP A 17 10.39 5.18 9.92
C ASP A 17 11.34 4.18 9.27
N SER A 18 11.14 2.89 9.55
CA SER A 18 11.94 1.82 8.95
C SER A 18 11.79 1.78 7.42
N ILE A 19 10.57 1.90 6.90
CA ILE A 19 10.29 1.93 5.47
C ILE A 19 10.94 3.15 4.81
N VAL A 20 10.77 4.34 5.39
CA VAL A 20 11.32 5.59 4.85
C VAL A 20 12.84 5.51 4.77
N LYS A 21 13.51 5.06 5.84
CA LYS A 21 14.97 4.88 5.85
C LYS A 21 15.44 3.92 4.74
N LYS A 22 14.79 2.77 4.59
CA LYS A 22 15.10 1.80 3.52
C LYS A 22 14.86 2.38 2.13
N ALA A 23 13.76 3.11 1.94
CA ALA A 23 13.42 3.69 0.65
C ALA A 23 14.36 4.85 0.27
N GLN A 24 14.81 5.64 1.24
CA GLN A 24 15.83 6.68 1.04
C GLN A 24 17.18 6.10 0.60
N GLN A 25 17.63 5.00 1.22
CA GLN A 25 18.83 4.29 0.78
C GLN A 25 18.69 3.83 -0.69
N ARG A 26 17.50 3.38 -1.09
CA ARG A 26 17.22 2.93 -2.46
C ARG A 26 17.12 4.09 -3.47
N LEU A 27 16.64 5.26 -3.03
CA LEU A 27 16.62 6.48 -3.84
C LEU A 27 18.02 6.93 -4.24
N TYR A 28 19.03 6.71 -3.39
CA TYR A 28 20.42 6.99 -3.74
C TYR A 28 20.82 6.24 -5.01
N PHE A 29 20.53 4.94 -5.10
CA PHE A 29 20.83 4.15 -6.29
C PHE A 29 20.04 4.62 -7.52
N LEU A 30 18.76 4.96 -7.36
CA LEU A 30 17.97 5.54 -8.46
C LEU A 30 18.61 6.83 -8.98
N HIS A 31 19.13 7.68 -8.09
CA HIS A 31 19.83 8.90 -8.45
C HIS A 31 21.15 8.61 -9.19
N GLN A 32 21.92 7.60 -8.75
CA GLN A 32 23.14 7.18 -9.46
C GLN A 32 22.82 6.66 -10.86
N LEU A 33 21.79 5.81 -11.01
CA LEU A 33 21.36 5.31 -12.32
C LEU A 33 20.94 6.44 -13.27
N ARG A 34 20.32 7.50 -12.74
CA ARG A 34 19.99 8.68 -13.55
C ARG A 34 21.26 9.39 -14.08
N LYS A 35 22.35 9.44 -13.31
CA LYS A 35 23.63 10.04 -13.75
C LYS A 35 24.27 9.28 -14.90
N PHE A 36 24.05 7.97 -15.00
CA PHE A 36 24.48 7.15 -16.13
C PHE A 36 23.56 7.28 -17.36
N ASN A 37 22.65 8.26 -17.38
CA ASN A 37 21.73 8.53 -18.48
C ASN A 37 20.87 7.33 -18.89
N LEU A 38 20.49 6.47 -17.94
CA LEU A 38 19.58 5.36 -18.22
C LEU A 38 18.23 5.88 -18.77
N PRO A 39 17.62 5.16 -19.72
CA PRO A 39 16.27 5.43 -20.20
C PRO A 39 15.26 5.51 -19.05
N GLN A 40 14.26 6.39 -19.17
CA GLN A 40 13.23 6.59 -18.16
C GLN A 40 12.46 5.30 -17.84
N ASP A 41 12.22 4.45 -18.84
CA ASP A 41 11.54 3.17 -18.65
C ASP A 41 12.32 2.22 -17.74
N LEU A 42 13.65 2.15 -17.88
CA LEU A 42 14.49 1.35 -16.99
C LEU A 42 14.50 1.92 -15.57
N LEU A 43 14.54 3.25 -15.43
CA LEU A 43 14.45 3.88 -14.11
C LEU A 43 13.09 3.65 -13.45
N LYS A 44 11.99 3.64 -14.21
CA LYS A 44 10.65 3.30 -13.74
C LYS A 44 10.55 1.83 -13.32
N GLN A 45 11.15 0.92 -14.08
CA GLN A 45 11.23 -0.50 -13.71
C GLN A 45 12.03 -0.68 -12.42
N PHE A 46 13.18 0.00 -12.30
CA PHE A 46 13.99 0.00 -11.08
C PHE A 46 13.20 0.53 -9.88
N TYR A 47 12.49 1.65 -10.03
CA TYR A 47 11.62 2.17 -8.98
C TYR A 47 10.57 1.13 -8.55
N SER A 48 9.89 0.52 -9.50
CA SER A 48 8.82 -0.45 -9.24
C SER A 48 9.37 -1.70 -8.51
N ALA A 49 10.51 -2.21 -8.95
CA ALA A 49 11.13 -3.41 -8.39
C ALA A 49 11.77 -3.16 -7.02
N ILE A 50 12.42 -2.01 -6.82
CA ILE A 50 13.27 -1.76 -5.66
C ILE A 50 12.62 -0.79 -4.67
N ILE A 51 12.09 0.35 -5.10
CA ILE A 51 11.58 1.35 -4.14
C ILE A 51 10.11 1.06 -3.79
N GLU A 52 9.26 0.89 -4.81
CA GLU A 52 7.83 0.59 -4.63
C GLU A 52 7.64 -0.71 -3.84
N SER A 53 8.45 -1.74 -4.09
CA SER A 53 8.38 -3.01 -3.35
C SER A 53 8.57 -2.85 -1.84
N VAL A 54 9.44 -1.92 -1.40
CA VAL A 54 9.60 -1.61 0.03
C VAL A 54 8.44 -0.79 0.56
N LEU A 55 7.97 0.21 -0.20
CA LEU A 55 6.82 1.02 0.20
C LEU A 55 5.55 0.17 0.33
N CYS A 56 5.37 -0.78 -0.59
CA CYS A 56 4.19 -1.63 -0.67
C CYS A 56 4.27 -2.90 0.19
N SER A 57 5.38 -3.15 0.89
CA SER A 57 5.53 -4.33 1.74
C SER A 57 4.47 -4.34 2.83
N SER A 58 3.60 -5.35 2.82
CA SER A 58 2.45 -5.48 3.73
C SER A 58 1.54 -4.24 3.82
N ILE A 59 1.55 -3.35 2.81
CA ILE A 59 0.87 -2.04 2.84
C ILE A 59 -0.63 -2.11 3.16
N THR A 60 -1.27 -3.22 2.77
CA THR A 60 -2.69 -3.50 3.03
C THR A 60 -3.01 -3.70 4.51
N VAL A 61 -2.00 -4.01 5.34
CA VAL A 61 -2.15 -4.26 6.78
C VAL A 61 -2.14 -2.96 7.57
N TRP A 62 -1.25 -2.02 7.21
CA TRP A 62 -0.90 -0.90 8.08
C TRP A 62 -1.30 0.48 7.55
N LEU A 63 -1.34 0.70 6.22
CA LEU A 63 -1.51 2.06 5.69
C LEU A 63 -2.90 2.66 6.02
N GLY A 64 -3.95 1.83 6.02
CA GLY A 64 -5.30 2.29 6.40
C GLY A 64 -5.37 2.87 7.81
N SER A 65 -4.46 2.45 8.69
CA SER A 65 -4.36 2.90 10.08
C SER A 65 -3.20 3.88 10.32
N ALA A 66 -2.44 4.24 9.28
CA ALA A 66 -1.33 5.18 9.38
C ALA A 66 -1.82 6.63 9.53
N THR A 67 -1.03 7.48 10.17
CA THR A 67 -1.41 8.89 10.33
C THR A 67 -1.22 9.65 9.02
N LYS A 68 -1.90 10.80 8.88
CA LYS A 68 -1.67 11.72 7.75
C LYS A 68 -0.21 12.17 7.66
N THR A 69 0.50 12.23 8.79
CA THR A 69 1.93 12.58 8.82
C THR A 69 2.78 11.46 8.23
N ASP A 70 2.52 10.21 8.60
CA ASP A 70 3.23 9.04 8.07
C ASP A 70 3.02 8.91 6.56
N ILE A 71 1.78 9.04 6.10
CA ILE A 71 1.41 9.01 4.69
C ILE A 71 2.15 10.10 3.91
N ARG A 72 2.20 11.34 4.44
CA ARG A 72 2.96 12.44 3.81
C ARG A 72 4.45 12.14 3.71
N ARG A 73 5.04 11.53 4.74
CA ARG A 73 6.48 11.18 4.75
C ARG A 73 6.80 10.14 3.69
N LEU A 74 5.97 9.11 3.55
CA LEU A 74 6.11 8.09 2.50
C LEU A 74 5.88 8.67 1.09
N GLN A 75 4.88 9.53 0.93
CA GLN A 75 4.60 10.19 -0.35
C GLN A 75 5.79 11.05 -0.81
N ARG A 76 6.56 11.67 0.09
CA ARG A 76 7.78 12.41 -0.29
C ARG A 76 8.81 11.53 -0.99
N THR A 77 8.94 10.26 -0.60
CA THR A 77 9.81 9.29 -1.28
C THR A 77 9.35 9.06 -2.72
N VAL A 78 8.03 8.90 -2.94
CA VAL A 78 7.45 8.78 -4.29
C VAL A 78 7.73 10.04 -5.10
N ARG A 79 7.47 11.23 -4.53
CA ARG A 79 7.74 12.53 -5.19
C ARG A 79 9.22 12.73 -5.51
N ALA A 80 10.12 12.24 -4.66
CA ALA A 80 11.56 12.28 -4.93
C ALA A 80 11.92 11.40 -6.14
N ALA A 81 11.38 10.18 -6.21
CA ALA A 81 11.57 9.30 -7.36
C ALA A 81 11.02 9.91 -8.65
N GLU A 82 9.81 10.48 -8.61
CA GLU A 82 9.20 11.19 -9.77
C GLU A 82 10.13 12.27 -10.32
N ARG A 83 10.70 13.10 -9.45
CA ARG A 83 11.63 14.17 -9.87
C ARG A 83 12.92 13.62 -10.48
N ILE A 84 13.44 12.51 -9.96
CA ILE A 84 14.67 11.88 -10.49
C ILE A 84 14.41 11.27 -11.86
N ILE A 85 13.26 10.61 -12.04
CA ILE A 85 12.92 9.91 -13.29
C ILE A 85 12.41 10.88 -14.35
N GLY A 86 11.67 11.92 -13.94
CA GLY A 86 11.04 12.90 -14.82
C GLY A 86 9.69 12.45 -15.38
N ILE A 87 9.00 11.52 -14.72
CA ILE A 87 7.65 11.06 -15.08
C ILE A 87 6.75 11.01 -13.85
N PRO A 88 5.42 11.15 -14.02
CA PRO A 88 4.46 10.89 -12.94
C PRO A 88 4.50 9.42 -12.49
N LEU A 89 4.45 9.19 -11.19
CA LEU A 89 4.35 7.86 -10.59
C LEU A 89 3.01 7.74 -9.84
N PRO A 90 2.48 6.52 -9.66
CA PRO A 90 1.29 6.31 -8.85
C PRO A 90 1.52 6.86 -7.44
N ASN A 91 0.55 7.62 -6.93
CA ASN A 91 0.64 8.10 -5.56
C ASN A 91 0.44 6.93 -4.56
N LEU A 92 0.80 7.15 -3.30
CA LEU A 92 0.76 6.11 -2.28
C LEU A 92 -0.65 5.56 -2.04
N HIS A 93 -1.69 6.41 -2.15
CA HIS A 93 -3.08 5.99 -2.00
C HIS A 93 -3.54 5.10 -3.15
N ASP A 94 -3.14 5.40 -4.39
CA ASP A 94 -3.47 4.59 -5.55
C ASP A 94 -2.79 3.22 -5.46
N LEU A 95 -1.52 3.19 -5.04
CA LEU A 95 -0.79 1.95 -4.78
C LEU A 95 -1.51 1.12 -3.72
N TYR A 96 -1.88 1.73 -2.59
CA TYR A 96 -2.63 1.05 -1.54
C TYR A 96 -3.97 0.51 -2.03
N ALA A 97 -4.79 1.35 -2.68
CA ALA A 97 -6.09 0.95 -3.19
C ALA A 97 -5.97 -0.21 -4.20
N SER A 98 -4.98 -0.15 -5.10
CA SER A 98 -4.68 -1.23 -6.05
C SER A 98 -4.33 -2.54 -5.34
N ARG A 99 -3.44 -2.49 -4.34
CA ARG A 99 -3.01 -3.67 -3.57
C ARG A 99 -4.16 -4.26 -2.74
N VAL A 100 -4.97 -3.40 -2.11
CA VAL A 100 -6.16 -3.81 -1.35
C VAL A 100 -7.16 -4.52 -2.26
N ARG A 101 -7.53 -3.90 -3.40
CA ARG A 101 -8.46 -4.51 -4.37
C ARG A 101 -7.94 -5.84 -4.89
N LYS A 102 -6.66 -5.91 -5.27
CA LYS A 102 -6.05 -7.15 -5.78
C LYS A 102 -6.08 -8.26 -4.73
N ARG A 103 -5.79 -7.95 -3.47
CA ARG A 103 -5.86 -8.93 -2.38
C ARG A 103 -7.31 -9.35 -2.09
N ALA A 104 -8.23 -8.40 -2.04
CA ALA A 104 -9.65 -8.66 -1.80
C ALA A 104 -10.24 -9.57 -2.90
N LYS A 105 -9.98 -9.26 -4.18
CA LYS A 105 -10.40 -10.10 -5.31
C LYS A 105 -9.89 -11.53 -5.21
N LYS A 106 -8.65 -11.74 -4.75
CA LYS A 106 -8.12 -13.09 -4.54
C LYS A 106 -8.90 -13.84 -3.46
N ILE A 107 -9.30 -13.17 -2.38
CA ILE A 107 -10.10 -13.78 -1.30
C ILE A 107 -11.51 -14.10 -1.79
N THR A 108 -12.15 -13.18 -2.52
CA THR A 108 -13.51 -13.39 -3.04
C THR A 108 -13.57 -14.47 -4.11
N LEU A 109 -12.49 -14.71 -4.85
CA LEU A 109 -12.42 -15.75 -5.88
C LEU A 109 -12.02 -17.11 -5.34
N ASP A 110 -11.63 -17.21 -4.06
CA ASP A 110 -11.19 -18.46 -3.42
C ASP A 110 -12.18 -18.85 -2.31
N PRO A 111 -13.13 -19.77 -2.59
CA PRO A 111 -14.07 -20.26 -1.58
C PRO A 111 -13.41 -20.97 -0.39
N SER A 112 -12.18 -21.48 -0.55
CA SER A 112 -11.45 -22.16 0.53
C SER A 112 -10.75 -21.18 1.47
N HIS A 113 -10.65 -19.90 1.09
CA HIS A 113 -9.99 -18.90 1.91
C HIS A 113 -10.77 -18.69 3.23
N PRO A 114 -10.10 -18.68 4.39
CA PRO A 114 -10.78 -18.60 5.70
C PRO A 114 -11.60 -17.31 5.90
N ALA A 115 -11.23 -16.25 5.18
CA ALA A 115 -11.95 -14.96 5.18
C ALA A 115 -12.93 -14.78 4.01
N HIS A 116 -13.19 -15.80 3.19
CA HIS A 116 -14.11 -15.71 2.05
C HIS A 116 -15.52 -15.28 2.49
N SER A 117 -16.00 -15.84 3.61
CA SER A 117 -17.31 -15.51 4.21
C SER A 117 -17.43 -14.07 4.69
N LEU A 118 -16.34 -13.30 4.80
CA LEU A 118 -16.42 -11.87 5.11
C LEU A 118 -16.83 -11.02 3.90
N PHE A 119 -16.82 -11.60 2.69
CA PHE A 119 -17.14 -10.92 1.43
C PHE A 119 -18.46 -11.43 0.85
N GLU A 120 -19.55 -11.23 1.58
CA GLU A 120 -20.89 -11.58 1.11
C GLU A 120 -21.47 -10.50 0.19
N LEU A 121 -21.95 -10.86 -0.99
CA LEU A 121 -22.72 -9.95 -1.83
C LEU A 121 -24.12 -9.75 -1.26
N LEU A 122 -24.64 -8.53 -1.38
CA LEU A 122 -26.06 -8.23 -1.15
C LEU A 122 -26.92 -8.90 -2.23
N PRO A 123 -28.25 -9.07 -2.01
CA PRO A 123 -29.15 -9.72 -2.97
C PRO A 123 -29.11 -9.12 -4.39
N SER A 124 -28.73 -7.84 -4.53
CA SER A 124 -28.56 -7.18 -5.82
C SER A 124 -27.35 -7.67 -6.62
N GLY A 125 -26.43 -8.42 -6.01
CA GLY A 125 -25.17 -8.87 -6.62
C GLY A 125 -24.14 -7.77 -6.90
N ARG A 126 -24.44 -6.50 -6.60
CA ARG A 126 -23.61 -5.35 -6.98
C ARG A 126 -22.63 -4.89 -5.91
N ARG A 127 -22.96 -5.08 -4.63
CA ARG A 127 -22.18 -4.57 -3.49
C ARG A 127 -21.99 -5.65 -2.46
N TYR A 128 -20.83 -5.64 -1.82
CA TYR A 128 -20.53 -6.45 -0.66
C TYR A 128 -21.15 -5.83 0.60
N ARG A 129 -21.62 -6.71 1.49
CA ARG A 129 -22.14 -6.36 2.80
C ARG A 129 -21.05 -5.70 3.63
N ALA A 130 -21.33 -4.49 4.12
CA ALA A 130 -20.39 -3.79 4.99
C ALA A 130 -20.24 -4.50 6.34
N LEU A 131 -19.02 -4.55 6.87
CA LEU A 131 -18.75 -5.06 8.21
C LEU A 131 -19.12 -4.01 9.26
N CYS A 132 -19.77 -4.45 10.34
CA CYS A 132 -20.02 -3.59 11.48
C CYS A 132 -18.71 -3.33 12.25
N THR A 133 -18.33 -2.06 12.39
CA THR A 133 -17.09 -1.66 13.06
C THR A 133 -17.40 -0.71 14.21
N LYS A 134 -17.03 -1.10 15.44
CA LYS A 134 -17.26 -0.28 16.65
C LYS A 134 -16.15 0.75 16.91
N THR A 135 -14.98 0.57 16.31
CA THR A 135 -13.80 1.43 16.54
C THR A 135 -13.21 1.89 15.22
N ALA A 136 -12.59 3.08 15.22
CA ALA A 136 -11.82 3.56 14.08
C ALA A 136 -10.70 2.58 13.69
N ARG A 137 -10.08 1.94 14.69
CA ARG A 137 -9.04 0.91 14.48
C ARG A 137 -9.55 -0.25 13.64
N HIS A 138 -10.71 -0.83 13.98
CA HIS A 138 -11.30 -1.90 13.18
C HIS A 138 -11.71 -1.40 11.79
N LYS A 139 -12.37 -0.23 11.71
CA LYS A 139 -12.74 0.41 10.43
C LYS A 139 -11.58 0.63 9.48
N ASN A 140 -10.40 0.91 10.02
CA ASN A 140 -9.17 1.20 9.27
C ASN A 140 -8.30 -0.03 9.01
N SER A 141 -8.76 -1.21 9.45
CA SER A 141 -8.10 -2.49 9.15
C SER A 141 -8.46 -2.99 7.74
N PHE A 142 -7.76 -4.05 7.30
CA PHE A 142 -7.86 -4.55 5.93
C PHE A 142 -9.29 -4.87 5.47
N PHE A 143 -10.07 -5.66 6.21
CA PHE A 143 -11.34 -6.19 5.69
C PHE A 143 -12.41 -5.11 5.46
N PRO A 144 -12.70 -4.20 6.43
CA PRO A 144 -13.65 -3.12 6.18
C PRO A 144 -13.19 -2.18 5.06
N GLN A 145 -11.89 -1.90 4.98
CA GLN A 145 -11.32 -1.09 3.89
C GLN A 145 -11.44 -1.80 2.54
N ALA A 146 -11.18 -3.10 2.49
CA ALA A 146 -11.29 -3.92 1.27
C ALA A 146 -12.71 -3.90 0.72
N ILE A 147 -13.72 -4.12 1.57
CA ILE A 147 -15.14 -4.07 1.18
C ILE A 147 -15.51 -2.68 0.68
N SER A 148 -15.10 -1.62 1.39
CA SER A 148 -15.29 -0.24 0.94
C SER A 148 -14.69 -0.02 -0.46
N HIS A 149 -13.43 -0.42 -0.66
CA HIS A 149 -12.75 -0.29 -1.95
C HIS A 149 -13.39 -1.10 -3.09
N LEU A 150 -14.02 -2.23 -2.81
CA LEU A 150 -14.76 -3.03 -3.81
C LEU A 150 -16.16 -2.47 -4.10
N ASN A 151 -16.78 -1.77 -3.14
CA ASN A 151 -18.10 -1.18 -3.33
C ASN A 151 -18.09 0.15 -4.12
N HIS A 152 -16.91 0.76 -4.25
CA HIS A 152 -16.69 2.02 -4.95
C HIS A 152 -15.95 1.84 -6.30
N THR A 153 -15.89 0.61 -6.82
CA THR A 153 -15.44 0.31 -8.20
C THR A 153 -16.62 0.09 -9.11
#